data_AF-A0A4V1SBZ1-F1
#
_entry.id   AF-A0A4V1SBZ1-F1
#
_cell.length_a   1.000
_cell.length_b   1.000
_cell.length_c   1.000
_cell.angle_alpha   90.00
_cell.angle_beta   90.00
_cell.angle_gamma   90.00
#
_symmetry.space_group_name_H-M   'P 1'
#
loop_
_entity.id
_entity.type
_entity.pdbx_description
1 polymer ?
#
loop_
_entity_poly.entity_id
_entity_poly.type
_entity_poly.pdbx_seq_one_letter_code
_entity_poly.pdbx_strand_id
1 'polypeptide(L)'
;WYSTPTQVNLDQATRQTLFTGATDIKLDVSYPNPGYNSWFGNAKVELIIQGDGVSWSPLGEMEVPVGAAPQTCTWPITVGNAQSLANGTWAQLVLKFTYGNGGSTSSNAVFHIDNLRSTVVIVEPPIADYFWKGSVSADWTGLNWTTDPEGTIDAGAIVSDGSKTIAFSAAESENIITVLGANQNVQAMVFTGGSGLVEIGGTHHLTLGANGLLAEAGSGPALINTTGQVILGADQLWANQSGTALLVDSTVAGTGKLTTGGTGTIQLNGANVHTGGTAVQQGTLVLGHAQALGPASTAVTATGGVINLNGFSPTVGGLAGSLGGVITNAGSEAATLTLDDD
;
A
#
# COMPACT_ATOMS: atom_id res chain seq x y z
N TRP A 1 -4.84 -45.67 -12.58
CA TRP A 1 -5.08 -45.36 -11.17
C TRP A 1 -4.00 -44.41 -10.70
N TYR A 2 -4.14 -43.12 -11.03
CA TYR A 2 -3.25 -42.08 -10.52
C TYR A 2 -4.12 -41.17 -9.67
N SER A 3 -3.85 -41.14 -8.37
CA SER A 3 -4.47 -40.21 -7.43
C SER A 3 -3.95 -38.81 -7.75
N THR A 4 -4.86 -37.91 -8.11
CA THR A 4 -4.61 -36.48 -8.24
C THR A 4 -4.11 -35.90 -6.91
N PRO A 5 -3.16 -34.95 -6.91
CA PRO A 5 -2.87 -34.16 -5.72
C PRO A 5 -4.15 -33.46 -5.29
N THR A 6 -4.63 -33.75 -4.08
CA THR A 6 -5.98 -33.35 -3.65
C THR A 6 -6.00 -32.04 -2.87
N GLN A 7 -4.84 -31.47 -2.51
CA GLN A 7 -4.76 -30.14 -1.91
C GLN A 7 -3.32 -29.63 -1.91
N VAL A 8 -3.12 -28.42 -2.43
CA VAL A 8 -1.94 -27.59 -2.17
C VAL A 8 -2.48 -26.36 -1.47
N ASN A 9 -2.18 -26.23 -0.18
CA ASN A 9 -2.66 -25.11 0.63
C ASN A 9 -1.64 -23.97 0.52
N LEU A 10 -2.05 -22.87 -0.10
CA LEU A 10 -1.35 -21.59 0.08
C LEU A 10 -1.58 -21.15 1.52
N ASP A 11 -0.52 -20.93 2.30
CA ASP A 11 -0.66 -20.31 3.61
C ASP A 11 -1.24 -18.89 3.46
N GLN A 12 -1.88 -18.40 4.53
CA GLN A 12 -2.60 -17.13 4.51
C GLN A 12 -1.67 -15.92 4.27
N ALA A 13 -0.39 -16.01 4.66
CA ALA A 13 0.59 -14.96 4.43
C ALA A 13 0.97 -14.91 2.94
N THR A 14 1.24 -16.04 2.31
CA THR A 14 1.59 -16.18 0.88
C THR A 14 0.44 -15.73 -0.04
N ARG A 15 -0.83 -15.87 0.39
CA ARG A 15 -1.98 -15.28 -0.32
C ARG A 15 -2.01 -13.74 -0.27
N GLN A 16 -1.37 -13.13 0.74
CA GLN A 16 -1.34 -11.69 0.94
C GLN A 16 -0.02 -11.03 0.48
N THR A 17 1.11 -11.73 0.48
CA THR A 17 2.45 -11.15 0.28
C THR A 17 3.07 -11.36 -1.10
N LEU A 18 2.45 -12.11 -2.01
CA LEU A 18 3.06 -12.41 -3.33
C LEU A 18 3.37 -11.15 -4.17
N PHE A 19 2.91 -9.97 -3.75
CA PHE A 19 3.09 -8.72 -4.47
C PHE A 19 3.59 -7.54 -3.60
N THR A 20 3.93 -7.73 -2.32
CA THR A 20 4.55 -6.67 -1.50
C THR A 20 5.88 -7.12 -0.90
N GLY A 21 6.98 -6.86 -1.60
CA GLY A 21 8.34 -7.01 -1.05
C GLY A 21 8.78 -8.44 -0.71
N ALA A 22 8.02 -9.47 -1.11
CA ALA A 22 8.45 -10.85 -0.96
C ALA A 22 9.65 -11.12 -1.88
N THR A 23 10.74 -11.61 -1.31
CA THR A 23 11.94 -12.04 -2.06
C THR A 23 11.80 -13.47 -2.60
N ASP A 24 10.78 -14.21 -2.15
CA ASP A 24 10.56 -15.61 -2.46
C ASP A 24 9.07 -16.03 -2.48
N ILE A 25 8.76 -17.14 -3.15
CA ILE A 25 7.49 -17.86 -3.08
C ILE A 25 7.69 -19.12 -2.26
N LYS A 26 6.86 -19.33 -1.23
CA LYS A 26 6.90 -20.51 -0.36
C LYS A 26 5.67 -21.39 -0.56
N LEU A 27 5.88 -22.68 -0.78
CA LEU A 27 4.80 -23.65 -0.90
C LEU A 27 5.13 -24.91 -0.11
N ASP A 28 4.20 -25.33 0.76
CA ASP A 28 4.31 -26.62 1.42
C ASP A 28 3.88 -27.73 0.47
N VAL A 29 4.84 -28.59 0.13
CA VAL A 29 4.65 -29.72 -0.78
C VAL A 29 4.78 -31.02 0.00
N SER A 30 3.76 -31.88 -0.09
CA SER A 30 3.76 -33.21 0.49
C SER A 30 3.72 -34.30 -0.57
N TYR A 31 4.48 -35.38 -0.36
CA TYR A 31 4.45 -36.54 -1.25
C TYR A 31 3.13 -37.30 -1.09
N PRO A 32 2.37 -37.57 -2.17
CA PRO A 32 0.97 -38.00 -2.07
C PRO A 32 0.76 -39.45 -1.60
N ASN A 33 1.81 -40.26 -1.46
CA ASN A 33 1.63 -41.64 -0.99
C ASN A 33 2.91 -42.25 -0.37
N PRO A 34 2.99 -42.42 0.95
CA PRO A 34 4.15 -43.03 1.62
C PRO A 34 4.24 -44.55 1.49
N GLY A 35 3.30 -45.21 0.80
CA GLY A 35 3.25 -46.67 0.65
C GLY A 35 4.06 -47.27 -0.52
N TYR A 36 4.59 -46.45 -1.43
CA TYR A 36 5.24 -46.89 -2.69
C TYR A 36 6.70 -46.43 -2.82
N ASN A 37 7.45 -46.48 -1.71
CA ASN A 37 8.65 -45.65 -1.55
C ASN A 37 9.98 -46.25 -2.06
N SER A 38 10.02 -47.49 -2.55
CA SER A 38 11.30 -48.15 -2.87
C SER A 38 11.67 -48.18 -4.36
N TRP A 39 10.76 -47.78 -5.26
CA TRP A 39 10.98 -47.82 -6.72
C TRP A 39 11.09 -46.44 -7.35
N PHE A 40 10.66 -45.38 -6.65
CA PHE A 40 10.67 -44.01 -7.14
C PHE A 40 11.70 -43.21 -6.34
N GLY A 41 12.59 -42.49 -7.04
CA GLY A 41 13.50 -41.52 -6.42
C GLY A 41 12.77 -40.27 -5.93
N ASN A 42 13.52 -39.26 -5.45
CA ASN A 42 12.98 -37.98 -5.03
C ASN A 42 12.03 -37.38 -6.08
N ALA A 43 10.96 -36.72 -5.63
CA ALA A 43 10.15 -35.90 -6.52
C ALA A 43 10.89 -34.60 -6.82
N LYS A 44 10.83 -34.16 -8.07
CA LYS A 44 11.30 -32.83 -8.47
C LYS A 44 10.09 -31.93 -8.68
N VAL A 45 10.10 -30.78 -8.05
CA VAL A 45 9.06 -29.75 -8.15
C VAL A 45 9.66 -28.53 -8.83
N GLU A 46 9.09 -28.16 -9.96
CA GLU A 46 9.47 -26.96 -10.68
C GLU A 46 8.30 -25.97 -10.64
N LEU A 47 8.59 -24.74 -10.25
CA LEU A 47 7.64 -23.64 -10.26
C LEU A 47 7.80 -22.86 -11.56
N ILE A 48 6.74 -22.79 -12.34
CA ILE A 48 6.74 -22.07 -13.61
C ILE A 48 5.71 -20.95 -13.56
N ILE A 49 6.13 -19.77 -14.02
CA ILE A 49 5.27 -18.59 -14.09
C ILE A 49 4.97 -18.27 -15.55
N GLN A 50 3.70 -17.96 -15.82
CA GLN A 50 3.24 -17.41 -17.09
C GLN A 50 2.39 -16.16 -16.81
N GLY A 51 2.49 -15.16 -17.68
CA GLY A 51 1.67 -13.95 -17.64
C GLY A 51 1.82 -13.16 -18.93
N ASP A 52 1.16 -11.99 -19.02
CA ASP A 52 1.25 -11.15 -20.22
C ASP A 52 2.71 -10.77 -20.53
N GLY A 53 3.18 -11.13 -21.74
CA GLY A 53 4.54 -10.83 -22.20
C GLY A 53 5.65 -11.72 -21.62
N VAL A 54 5.33 -12.73 -20.79
CA VAL A 54 6.31 -13.68 -20.25
C VAL A 54 6.23 -15.01 -21.00
N SER A 55 7.30 -15.35 -21.71
CA SER A 55 7.55 -16.72 -22.14
C SER A 55 7.85 -17.60 -20.91
N TRP A 56 7.30 -18.82 -20.88
CA TRP A 56 7.48 -19.83 -19.82
C TRP A 56 8.90 -19.78 -19.21
N SER A 57 9.02 -19.24 -18.00
CA SER A 57 10.30 -19.12 -17.29
C SER A 57 10.25 -19.92 -15.99
N PRO A 58 11.01 -21.02 -15.89
CA PRO A 58 11.10 -21.78 -14.64
C PRO A 58 11.91 -20.99 -13.61
N LEU A 59 11.43 -20.97 -12.36
CA LEU A 59 12.12 -20.32 -11.24
C LEU A 59 13.14 -21.24 -10.53
N GLY A 60 13.30 -22.46 -11.04
CA GLY A 60 14.20 -23.46 -10.49
C GLY A 60 13.47 -24.74 -10.07
N GLU A 61 14.25 -25.81 -9.93
CA GLU A 61 13.77 -27.13 -9.53
C GLU A 61 14.19 -27.42 -8.09
N MET A 62 13.29 -27.99 -7.29
CA MET A 62 13.57 -28.42 -5.92
C MET A 62 13.29 -29.91 -5.77
N GLU A 63 14.15 -30.62 -5.02
CA GLU A 63 13.92 -32.02 -4.69
C GLU A 63 13.12 -32.16 -3.38
N VAL A 64 12.05 -32.94 -3.42
CA VAL A 64 11.25 -33.36 -2.26
C VAL A 64 11.53 -34.83 -1.99
N PRO A 65 12.19 -35.17 -0.87
CA PRO A 65 12.53 -36.56 -0.53
C PRO A 65 11.29 -37.43 -0.32
N VAL A 66 11.40 -38.69 -0.73
CA VAL A 66 10.33 -39.69 -0.55
C VAL A 66 10.09 -39.97 0.93
N GLY A 67 8.84 -39.93 1.36
CA GLY A 67 8.43 -40.23 2.74
C GLY A 67 8.69 -39.12 3.77
N ALA A 68 9.11 -37.93 3.32
CA ALA A 68 9.27 -36.78 4.20
C ALA A 68 7.91 -36.21 4.63
N ALA A 69 7.87 -35.59 5.82
CA ALA A 69 6.81 -34.66 6.20
C ALA A 69 6.72 -33.51 5.17
N PRO A 70 5.58 -32.78 5.07
CA PRO A 70 5.45 -31.66 4.15
C PRO A 70 6.69 -30.75 4.18
N GLN A 71 7.28 -30.50 3.01
CA GLN A 71 8.47 -29.68 2.87
C GLN A 71 8.08 -28.32 2.31
N THR A 72 8.55 -27.25 2.94
CA THR A 72 8.41 -25.89 2.39
C THR A 72 9.43 -25.69 1.28
N CYS A 73 8.97 -25.72 0.04
CA CYS A 73 9.76 -25.34 -1.12
C CYS A 73 9.76 -23.81 -1.24
N THR A 74 10.93 -23.22 -1.51
CA THR A 74 11.13 -21.77 -1.60
C THR A 74 11.82 -21.42 -2.92
N TRP A 75 11.19 -20.60 -3.75
CA TRP A 75 11.76 -20.14 -5.02
C TRP A 75 12.00 -18.62 -4.98
N PRO A 76 13.20 -18.13 -5.33
CA PRO A 76 13.49 -16.71 -5.33
C PRO A 76 12.73 -16.00 -6.46
N ILE A 77 12.20 -14.81 -6.17
CA ILE A 77 11.62 -13.93 -7.17
C ILE A 77 12.74 -12.99 -7.66
N THR A 78 13.05 -13.04 -8.96
CA THR A 78 13.98 -12.07 -9.55
C THR A 78 13.26 -10.77 -9.96
N VAL A 79 14.00 -9.67 -10.08
CA VAL A 79 13.47 -8.37 -10.52
C VAL A 79 12.76 -8.48 -11.87
N GLY A 80 13.28 -9.28 -12.80
CA GLY A 80 12.65 -9.49 -14.11
C GLY A 80 11.30 -10.21 -14.01
N ASN A 81 11.20 -11.26 -13.20
CA ASN A 81 9.95 -11.99 -12.98
C ASN A 81 8.93 -11.13 -12.22
N ALA A 82 9.37 -10.34 -11.24
CA ALA A 82 8.52 -9.41 -10.49
C ALA A 82 7.92 -8.31 -11.38
N GLN A 83 8.72 -7.71 -12.27
CA GLN A 83 8.27 -6.66 -13.18
C GLN A 83 7.21 -7.15 -14.18
N SER A 84 7.34 -8.38 -14.68
CA SER A 84 6.36 -8.92 -15.61
C SER A 84 5.05 -9.36 -14.93
N LEU A 85 5.12 -9.88 -13.70
CA LEU A 85 3.94 -10.11 -12.85
C LEU A 85 3.25 -8.79 -12.48
N ALA A 86 4.00 -7.71 -12.26
CA ALA A 86 3.43 -6.41 -11.93
C ALA A 86 2.72 -5.74 -13.12
N ASN A 87 3.16 -6.00 -14.36
CA ASN A 87 2.64 -5.33 -15.56
C ASN A 87 1.52 -6.12 -16.30
N GLY A 88 1.33 -7.40 -15.98
CA GLY A 88 0.32 -8.25 -16.60
C GLY A 88 -1.09 -8.07 -16.05
N THR A 89 -2.10 -8.51 -16.80
CA THR A 89 -3.50 -8.54 -16.36
C THR A 89 -3.87 -9.85 -15.64
N TRP A 90 -3.10 -10.92 -15.89
CA TRP A 90 -3.23 -12.23 -15.27
C TRP A 90 -1.87 -12.92 -15.14
N ALA A 91 -1.74 -13.83 -14.18
CA ALA A 91 -0.64 -14.79 -14.12
C ALA A 91 -1.14 -16.20 -13.81
N GLN A 92 -0.37 -17.17 -14.24
CA GLN A 92 -0.52 -18.57 -13.86
C GLN A 92 0.74 -19.04 -13.16
N LEU A 93 0.51 -19.74 -12.04
CA LEU A 93 1.54 -20.50 -11.35
C LEU A 93 1.31 -21.98 -11.64
N VAL A 94 2.29 -22.61 -12.29
CA VAL A 94 2.25 -24.01 -12.66
C VAL A 94 3.27 -24.78 -11.84
N LEU A 95 2.80 -25.71 -11.02
CA LEU A 95 3.65 -26.68 -10.35
C LEU A 95 3.78 -27.92 -11.23
N LYS A 96 5.01 -28.18 -11.67
CA LYS A 96 5.35 -29.38 -12.43
C LYS A 96 6.05 -30.37 -11.51
N PHE A 97 5.50 -31.57 -11.43
CA PHE A 97 6.07 -32.68 -10.67
C PHE A 97 6.73 -33.68 -11.61
N THR A 98 7.99 -34.03 -11.35
CA THR A 98 8.70 -35.11 -12.05
C THR A 98 9.09 -36.19 -11.05
N TYR A 99 8.75 -37.45 -11.35
CA TYR A 99 9.04 -38.61 -10.51
C TYR A 99 9.92 -39.62 -11.26
N GLY A 100 11.06 -40.02 -10.70
CA GLY A 100 11.87 -41.14 -11.21
C GLY A 100 12.46 -40.97 -12.61
N ASN A 101 13.26 -41.96 -13.04
CA ASN A 101 14.23 -41.88 -14.13
C ASN A 101 13.58 -41.72 -15.53
N GLY A 102 13.22 -40.48 -15.90
CA GLY A 102 12.98 -40.08 -17.30
C GLY A 102 11.55 -40.25 -17.85
N GLY A 103 10.55 -40.62 -17.05
CA GLY A 103 9.17 -40.75 -17.51
C GLY A 103 8.29 -39.58 -17.05
N SER A 104 8.01 -38.60 -17.93
CA SER A 104 7.05 -37.54 -17.61
C SER A 104 5.67 -38.15 -17.35
N THR A 105 5.03 -37.85 -16.22
CA THR A 105 3.58 -38.03 -16.09
C THR A 105 2.89 -36.78 -15.55
N SER A 106 1.81 -36.45 -16.26
CA SER A 106 1.03 -35.22 -16.30
C SER A 106 0.09 -35.06 -15.11
N SER A 107 0.45 -34.22 -14.15
CA SER A 107 -0.52 -33.61 -13.22
C SER A 107 0.04 -32.29 -12.72
N ASN A 108 -0.09 -31.26 -13.54
CA ASN A 108 0.26 -29.90 -13.15
C ASN A 108 -0.86 -29.33 -12.27
N ALA A 109 -0.54 -28.82 -11.08
CA ALA A 109 -1.45 -27.92 -10.39
C ALA A 109 -1.28 -26.54 -11.05
N VAL A 110 -2.35 -26.06 -11.68
CA VAL A 110 -2.39 -24.73 -12.31
C VAL A 110 -3.23 -23.83 -11.42
N PHE A 111 -2.60 -22.79 -10.88
CA PHE A 111 -3.31 -21.72 -10.19
C PHE A 111 -3.49 -20.57 -11.18
N HIS A 112 -4.74 -20.25 -11.48
CA HIS A 112 -5.08 -19.02 -12.19
C HIS A 112 -5.14 -17.88 -11.17
N ILE A 113 -4.38 -16.82 -11.41
CA ILE A 113 -4.43 -15.59 -10.66
C ILE A 113 -4.96 -14.52 -11.61
N ASP A 114 -6.26 -14.21 -11.48
CA ASP A 114 -6.90 -13.13 -12.20
C ASP A 114 -6.63 -11.78 -11.50
N ASN A 115 -6.66 -10.68 -12.26
CA ASN A 115 -6.61 -9.30 -11.74
C ASN A 115 -5.32 -8.89 -11.01
N LEU A 116 -4.15 -9.27 -11.55
CA LEU A 116 -2.83 -8.79 -11.06
C LEU A 116 -2.75 -7.26 -10.90
N ARG A 117 -3.44 -6.51 -11.76
CA ARG A 117 -3.45 -5.04 -11.74
C ARG A 117 -4.22 -4.41 -10.57
N SER A 118 -4.97 -5.18 -9.78
CA SER A 118 -5.73 -4.60 -8.66
C SER A 118 -4.96 -4.52 -7.35
N THR A 119 -3.78 -5.14 -7.22
CA THR A 119 -3.21 -5.42 -5.89
C THR A 119 -1.93 -4.67 -5.54
N VAL A 120 -1.28 -3.94 -6.45
CA VAL A 120 -0.15 -3.08 -6.05
C VAL A 120 -0.06 -1.85 -6.94
N VAL A 121 -0.68 -0.76 -6.50
CA VAL A 121 -0.19 0.58 -6.84
C VAL A 121 1.17 0.73 -6.17
N ILE A 122 2.26 0.45 -6.90
CA ILE A 122 3.59 0.92 -6.50
C ILE A 122 3.54 2.44 -6.65
N VAL A 123 3.33 3.12 -5.52
CA VAL A 123 3.52 4.57 -5.47
C VAL A 123 5.03 4.78 -5.48
N GLU A 124 5.60 5.00 -6.66
CA GLU A 124 6.97 5.50 -6.75
C GLU A 124 7.01 6.87 -6.07
N PRO A 125 7.90 7.08 -5.09
CA PRO A 125 7.92 8.33 -4.35
C PRO A 125 8.23 9.48 -5.31
N PRO A 126 7.43 10.57 -5.30
CA PRO A 126 7.78 11.75 -6.07
C PRO A 126 9.11 12.30 -5.54
N ILE A 127 10.02 12.62 -6.46
CA ILE A 127 11.32 13.22 -6.10
C ILE A 127 11.04 14.58 -5.46
N ALA A 128 11.48 14.75 -4.20
CA ALA A 128 11.32 16.02 -3.51
C ALA A 128 12.31 17.07 -4.04
N ASP A 129 11.80 18.28 -4.28
CA ASP A 129 12.57 19.45 -4.66
C ASP A 129 13.22 20.13 -3.44
N TYR A 130 12.53 20.06 -2.30
CA TYR A 130 12.99 20.65 -1.04
C TYR A 130 12.84 19.69 0.13
N PHE A 131 13.79 19.75 1.05
CA PHE A 131 13.82 18.94 2.27
C PHE A 131 13.79 19.86 3.48
N TRP A 132 12.95 19.53 4.46
CA TRP A 132 12.88 20.26 5.71
C TRP A 132 14.09 19.91 6.59
N LYS A 133 14.85 20.92 7.01
CA LYS A 133 15.92 20.78 8.02
C LYS A 133 15.49 21.29 9.41
N GLY A 134 14.59 22.28 9.46
CA GLY A 134 14.04 22.80 10.72
C GLY A 134 15.03 23.45 11.70
N SER A 135 16.28 23.71 11.28
CA SER A 135 17.36 24.16 12.18
C SER A 135 17.30 25.63 12.60
N VAL A 136 16.47 26.44 11.95
CA VAL A 136 16.32 27.87 12.27
C VAL A 136 15.09 28.11 13.14
N SER A 137 13.94 27.51 12.80
CA SER A 137 12.68 27.66 13.53
C SER A 137 11.66 26.59 13.16
N ALA A 138 10.50 26.59 13.84
CA ALA A 138 9.33 25.80 13.45
C ALA A 138 8.59 26.36 12.22
N ASP A 139 8.78 27.64 11.88
CA ASP A 139 8.03 28.30 10.81
C ASP A 139 8.40 27.77 9.42
N TRP A 140 7.41 27.21 8.74
CA TRP A 140 7.49 26.70 7.37
C TRP A 140 8.00 27.76 6.38
N THR A 141 7.64 29.03 6.58
CA THR A 141 7.99 30.12 5.65
C THR A 141 9.43 30.62 5.80
N GLY A 142 10.15 30.15 6.82
CA GLY A 142 11.51 30.55 7.15
C GLY A 142 12.60 29.85 6.33
N LEU A 143 13.85 30.08 6.73
CA LEU A 143 15.07 29.49 6.13
C LEU A 143 15.34 28.06 6.61
N ASN A 144 14.29 27.23 6.68
CA ASN A 144 14.31 25.88 7.23
C ASN A 144 14.37 24.78 6.16
N TRP A 145 14.70 25.14 4.91
CA TRP A 145 14.65 24.25 3.76
C TRP A 145 16.01 24.08 3.11
N THR A 146 16.24 22.90 2.55
CA THR A 146 17.41 22.54 1.74
C THR A 146 16.99 21.95 0.40
N THR A 147 17.91 21.90 -0.56
CA THR A 147 17.69 21.25 -1.87
C THR A 147 18.22 19.82 -1.93
N ASP A 148 18.86 19.35 -0.86
CA ASP A 148 19.43 18.02 -0.71
C ASP A 148 18.90 17.35 0.57
N PRO A 149 18.72 16.01 0.55
CA PRO A 149 18.20 15.27 1.69
C PRO A 149 19.13 15.27 2.91
N GLU A 150 20.44 15.47 2.71
CA GLU A 150 21.44 15.55 3.79
C GLU A 150 21.40 16.88 4.56
N GLY A 151 20.58 17.84 4.14
CA GLY A 151 20.42 19.12 4.84
C GLY A 151 21.62 20.06 4.70
N THR A 152 22.47 19.89 3.69
CA THR A 152 23.75 20.61 3.56
C THR A 152 23.69 21.86 2.68
N ILE A 153 22.70 21.96 1.79
CA ILE A 153 22.54 23.05 0.82
C ILE A 153 21.24 23.81 1.10
N ASP A 154 21.38 25.00 1.70
CA ASP A 154 20.25 25.88 2.00
C ASP A 154 19.46 26.30 0.75
N ALA A 155 18.15 26.10 0.79
CA ALA A 155 17.21 26.52 -0.25
C ALA A 155 16.63 27.93 -0.01
N GLY A 156 16.76 28.45 1.21
CA GLY A 156 16.08 29.67 1.63
C GLY A 156 14.58 29.48 1.80
N ALA A 157 13.78 30.48 1.41
CA ALA A 157 12.32 30.35 1.36
C ALA A 157 11.91 29.58 0.10
N ILE A 158 11.00 28.61 0.26
CA ILE A 158 10.55 27.78 -0.86
C ILE A 158 9.51 28.48 -1.73
N VAL A 159 9.36 28.00 -2.96
CA VAL A 159 8.26 28.39 -3.85
C VAL A 159 7.00 27.60 -3.51
N SER A 160 5.94 28.31 -3.13
CA SER A 160 4.66 27.74 -2.68
C SER A 160 3.53 28.04 -3.70
N ASP A 161 3.75 27.66 -4.96
CA ASP A 161 2.84 27.87 -6.09
C ASP A 161 2.16 26.58 -6.59
N GLY A 162 2.33 25.47 -5.87
CA GLY A 162 1.80 24.15 -6.22
C GLY A 162 2.70 23.35 -7.19
N SER A 163 3.88 23.87 -7.55
CA SER A 163 4.78 23.21 -8.52
C SER A 163 5.92 22.40 -7.90
N LYS A 164 6.02 22.37 -6.56
CA LYS A 164 7.16 21.79 -5.84
C LYS A 164 6.73 20.67 -4.91
N THR A 165 7.45 19.56 -4.95
CA THR A 165 7.32 18.47 -3.98
C THR A 165 8.28 18.75 -2.82
N ILE A 166 7.81 18.52 -1.60
CA ILE A 166 8.61 18.75 -0.40
C ILE A 166 8.68 17.48 0.46
N ALA A 167 9.77 17.32 1.19
CA ALA A 167 9.99 16.19 2.07
C ALA A 167 10.26 16.61 3.52
N PHE A 168 9.76 15.81 4.45
CA PHE A 168 10.06 15.90 5.88
C PHE A 168 10.63 14.59 6.38
N SER A 169 11.66 14.65 7.22
CA SER A 169 12.25 13.46 7.84
C SER A 169 12.56 13.65 9.30
N ALA A 170 12.13 12.72 10.15
CA ALA A 170 12.51 12.75 11.55
C ALA A 170 13.98 12.33 11.81
N ALA A 171 14.70 11.84 10.78
CA ALA A 171 16.10 11.47 10.92
C ALA A 171 17.05 12.68 10.82
N GLU A 172 16.74 13.60 9.90
CA GLU A 172 17.65 14.69 9.50
C GLU A 172 17.16 16.08 9.97
N SER A 173 15.92 16.19 10.44
CA SER A 173 15.35 17.46 10.88
C SER A 173 15.64 17.76 12.36
N GLU A 174 16.07 18.98 12.66
CA GLU A 174 16.23 19.46 14.04
C GLU A 174 14.89 19.80 14.69
N ASN A 175 13.92 20.24 13.90
CA ASN A 175 12.57 20.49 14.37
C ASN A 175 11.57 19.65 13.57
N ILE A 176 10.84 18.78 14.27
CA ILE A 176 9.86 17.86 13.67
C ILE A 176 8.41 18.30 13.96
N ILE A 177 8.23 19.46 14.60
CA ILE A 177 6.93 20.11 14.81
C ILE A 177 6.94 21.43 14.03
N THR A 178 6.46 21.37 12.80
CA THR A 178 6.44 22.48 11.85
C THR A 178 5.14 23.26 11.97
N VAL A 179 5.20 24.58 11.80
CA VAL A 179 4.03 25.47 11.82
C VAL A 179 3.89 26.17 10.47
N LEU A 180 2.73 26.07 9.84
CA LEU A 180 2.39 26.83 8.64
C LEU A 180 2.31 28.33 8.97
N GLY A 181 3.36 29.09 8.66
CA GLY A 181 3.40 30.55 8.87
C GLY A 181 2.54 31.36 7.90
N ALA A 182 2.12 30.76 6.79
CA ALA A 182 1.19 31.32 5.80
C ALA A 182 0.48 30.18 5.07
N ASN A 183 -0.55 30.47 4.27
CA ASN A 183 -1.16 29.47 3.39
C ASN A 183 -0.08 28.90 2.46
N GLN A 184 0.05 27.59 2.42
CA GLN A 184 1.00 26.89 1.57
C GLN A 184 0.30 26.19 0.41
N ASN A 185 0.95 26.15 -0.74
CA ASN A 185 0.50 25.42 -1.92
C ASN A 185 1.69 24.67 -2.51
N VAL A 186 1.70 23.35 -2.36
CA VAL A 186 2.79 22.46 -2.82
C VAL A 186 2.22 21.35 -3.68
N GLN A 187 3.03 20.78 -4.58
CA GLN A 187 2.60 19.71 -5.47
C GLN A 187 2.31 18.42 -4.70
N ALA A 188 3.20 18.08 -3.76
CA ALA A 188 3.11 16.93 -2.88
C ALA A 188 3.91 17.15 -1.60
N MET A 189 3.57 16.37 -0.57
CA MET A 189 4.41 16.19 0.61
C MET A 189 4.78 14.73 0.80
N VAL A 190 6.04 14.51 1.13
CA VAL A 190 6.59 13.18 1.40
C VAL A 190 7.15 13.13 2.83
N PHE A 191 6.77 12.14 3.61
CA PHE A 191 7.38 11.82 4.89
C PHE A 191 8.36 10.67 4.69
N THR A 192 9.64 10.89 4.99
CA THR A 192 10.74 9.99 4.68
C THR A 192 11.49 9.63 5.96
N GLY A 193 11.89 8.37 6.14
CA GLY A 193 12.80 7.92 7.20
C GLY A 193 12.50 8.36 8.65
N GLY A 194 13.36 7.92 9.58
CA GLY A 194 13.29 8.31 11.00
C GLY A 194 12.13 7.69 11.77
N SER A 195 12.27 7.56 13.09
CA SER A 195 11.21 6.97 13.95
C SER A 195 10.38 8.00 14.72
N GLY A 196 10.80 9.28 14.70
CA GLY A 196 10.10 10.37 15.38
C GLY A 196 8.81 10.78 14.67
N LEU A 197 7.88 11.37 15.42
CA LEU A 197 6.67 11.97 14.87
C LEU A 197 7.03 13.24 14.10
N VAL A 198 6.61 13.32 12.83
CA VAL A 198 6.60 14.59 12.08
C VAL A 198 5.21 15.21 12.19
N GLU A 199 5.11 16.39 12.78
CA GLU A 199 3.88 17.17 12.88
C GLU A 199 3.92 18.42 11.99
N ILE A 200 2.84 18.63 11.24
CA ILE A 200 2.58 19.83 10.46
C ILE A 200 1.34 20.53 11.03
N GLY A 201 1.56 21.60 11.78
CA GLY A 201 0.51 22.35 12.47
C GLY A 201 0.33 23.78 11.98
N GLY A 202 -0.47 24.56 12.71
CA GLY A 202 -0.67 26.00 12.47
C GLY A 202 -2.13 26.37 12.22
N THR A 203 -2.34 27.59 11.71
CA THR A 203 -3.68 28.17 11.49
C THR A 203 -4.00 28.43 10.01
N HIS A 204 -3.06 28.11 9.12
CA HIS A 204 -3.17 28.40 7.70
C HIS A 204 -3.55 27.15 6.89
N HIS A 205 -4.04 27.39 5.68
CA HIS A 205 -4.38 26.31 4.75
C HIS A 205 -3.12 25.66 4.17
N LEU A 206 -3.20 24.34 3.99
CA LEU A 206 -2.25 23.56 3.21
C LEU A 206 -2.97 23.05 1.97
N THR A 207 -2.60 23.57 0.81
CA THR A 207 -3.08 23.07 -0.48
C THR A 207 -2.06 22.11 -1.06
N LEU A 208 -2.55 20.94 -1.48
CA LEU A 208 -1.76 19.93 -2.16
C LEU A 208 -2.16 19.88 -3.64
N GLY A 209 -1.19 19.63 -4.52
CA GLY A 209 -1.40 19.32 -5.93
C GLY A 209 -1.77 17.84 -6.14
N ALA A 210 -1.79 17.39 -7.39
CA ALA A 210 -2.26 16.06 -7.77
C ALA A 210 -1.44 14.88 -7.16
N ASN A 211 -0.21 15.15 -6.73
CA ASN A 211 0.66 14.12 -6.16
C ASN A 211 0.40 13.87 -4.66
N GLY A 212 -0.39 14.72 -4.00
CA GLY A 212 -0.96 14.45 -2.67
C GLY A 212 0.06 14.23 -1.56
N LEU A 213 -0.14 13.17 -0.77
CA LEU A 213 0.65 12.82 0.41
C LEU A 213 1.27 11.44 0.25
N LEU A 214 2.52 11.29 0.66
CA LEU A 214 3.17 10.00 0.76
C LEU A 214 3.91 9.86 2.09
N ALA A 215 3.63 8.81 2.86
CA ALA A 215 4.53 8.36 3.91
C ALA A 215 5.29 7.12 3.42
N GLU A 216 6.61 7.20 3.33
CA GLU A 216 7.45 6.13 2.78
C GLU A 216 7.64 4.97 3.76
N ALA A 217 8.07 3.82 3.22
CA ALA A 217 8.50 2.71 4.04
C ALA A 217 9.65 3.14 4.95
N GLY A 218 9.51 2.88 6.25
CA GLY A 218 10.50 3.27 7.26
C GLY A 218 10.38 4.71 7.77
N SER A 219 9.40 5.50 7.31
CA SER A 219 9.03 6.74 7.98
C SER A 219 8.33 6.47 9.32
N GLY A 220 8.52 7.40 10.25
CA GLY A 220 7.83 7.45 11.53
C GLY A 220 6.40 7.96 11.38
N PRO A 221 5.65 8.10 12.50
CA PRO A 221 4.30 8.61 12.44
C PRO A 221 4.29 10.03 11.86
N ALA A 222 3.27 10.35 11.08
CA ALA A 222 3.08 11.68 10.52
C ALA A 222 1.72 12.23 10.95
N LEU A 223 1.68 13.49 11.34
CA LEU A 223 0.48 14.18 11.83
C LEU A 223 0.32 15.51 11.10
N ILE A 224 -0.83 15.70 10.44
CA ILE A 224 -1.23 16.98 9.87
C ILE A 224 -2.35 17.57 10.74
N ASN A 225 -2.02 18.61 11.49
CA ASN A 225 -2.82 19.21 12.55
C ASN A 225 -2.89 20.74 12.41
N THR A 226 -3.22 21.23 11.22
CA THR A 226 -3.56 22.64 11.03
C THR A 226 -5.02 22.88 11.37
N THR A 227 -5.30 23.99 12.05
CA THR A 227 -6.67 24.50 12.25
C THR A 227 -7.21 25.22 11.01
N GLY A 228 -6.35 25.45 10.01
CA GLY A 228 -6.78 25.69 8.64
C GLY A 228 -7.34 24.42 8.01
N GLN A 229 -7.36 24.37 6.68
CA GLN A 229 -7.83 23.20 5.92
C GLN A 229 -6.68 22.57 5.15
N VAL A 230 -6.76 21.25 4.97
CA VAL A 230 -5.99 20.54 3.95
C VAL A 230 -6.84 20.52 2.68
N ILE A 231 -6.41 21.22 1.63
CA ILE A 231 -7.19 21.46 0.42
C ILE A 231 -6.74 20.50 -0.70
N LEU A 232 -7.68 19.71 -1.19
CA LEU A 232 -7.56 18.88 -2.39
C LEU A 232 -7.70 19.75 -3.64
N GLY A 233 -6.58 20.37 -4.08
CA GLY A 233 -6.55 21.26 -5.25
C GLY A 233 -6.76 20.55 -6.60
N ALA A 234 -6.64 19.22 -6.59
CA ALA A 234 -6.89 18.32 -7.71
C ALA A 234 -7.26 16.94 -7.13
N ASP A 235 -7.57 15.96 -7.99
CA ASP A 235 -7.63 14.57 -7.56
C ASP A 235 -6.26 14.14 -7.00
N GLN A 236 -6.27 13.51 -5.84
CA GLN A 236 -5.07 13.18 -5.08
C GLN A 236 -5.01 11.73 -4.69
N LEU A 237 -3.79 11.19 -4.67
CA LEU A 237 -3.45 9.96 -3.98
C LEU A 237 -2.74 10.31 -2.67
N TRP A 238 -3.31 9.86 -1.55
CA TRP A 238 -2.64 9.85 -0.25
C TRP A 238 -2.24 8.41 0.04
N ALA A 239 -0.95 8.14 0.14
CA ALA A 239 -0.43 6.80 0.34
C ALA A 239 0.38 6.72 1.63
N ASN A 240 0.21 5.64 2.36
CA ASN A 240 1.06 5.32 3.50
C ASN A 240 1.68 3.94 3.30
N GLN A 241 3.00 3.90 3.09
CA GLN A 241 3.81 2.69 2.96
C GLN A 241 4.58 2.37 4.24
N SER A 242 4.42 3.18 5.29
CA SER A 242 5.07 2.98 6.58
C SER A 242 4.33 1.96 7.46
N GLY A 243 5.03 1.47 8.48
CA GLY A 243 4.42 0.64 9.53
C GLY A 243 3.66 1.45 10.60
N THR A 244 3.58 2.77 10.45
CA THR A 244 2.94 3.69 11.40
C THR A 244 1.77 4.41 10.76
N ALA A 245 0.98 5.15 11.54
CA ALA A 245 -0.19 5.86 11.01
C ALA A 245 0.20 7.23 10.43
N LEU A 246 -0.43 7.59 9.31
CA LEU A 246 -0.55 8.96 8.83
C LEU A 246 -1.88 9.51 9.35
N LEU A 247 -1.80 10.47 10.28
CA LEU A 247 -2.95 11.08 10.95
C LEU A 247 -3.22 12.45 10.33
N VAL A 248 -4.49 12.72 10.01
CA VAL A 248 -4.95 14.02 9.52
C VAL A 248 -6.05 14.53 10.45
N ASP A 249 -5.66 15.40 11.37
CA ASP A 249 -6.52 16.04 12.38
C ASP A 249 -7.19 17.32 11.88
N SER A 250 -6.82 17.72 10.67
CA SER A 250 -7.34 18.90 9.99
C SER A 250 -8.60 18.56 9.17
N THR A 251 -9.48 19.55 8.96
CA THR A 251 -10.56 19.41 7.97
C THR A 251 -9.96 19.32 6.56
N VAL A 252 -10.29 18.24 5.85
CA VAL A 252 -10.01 18.08 4.42
C VAL A 252 -11.11 18.73 3.61
N ALA A 253 -10.75 19.55 2.62
CA ALA A 253 -11.66 20.35 1.81
C ALA A 253 -11.26 20.35 0.33
N GLY A 254 -12.04 21.00 -0.52
CA GLY A 254 -11.77 21.15 -1.95
C GLY A 254 -12.60 20.22 -2.84
N THR A 255 -12.44 20.38 -4.15
CA THR A 255 -13.24 19.66 -5.15
C THR A 255 -12.57 18.39 -5.64
N GLY A 256 -11.28 18.19 -5.33
CA GLY A 256 -10.54 17.00 -5.72
C GLY A 256 -11.08 15.74 -5.07
N LYS A 257 -10.99 14.61 -5.79
CA LYS A 257 -11.23 13.29 -5.24
C LYS A 257 -10.05 12.89 -4.33
N LEU A 258 -10.36 12.43 -3.11
CA LEU A 258 -9.37 11.81 -2.25
C LEU A 258 -9.29 10.32 -2.56
N THR A 259 -8.12 9.84 -2.95
CA THR A 259 -7.85 8.42 -3.09
C THR A 259 -6.81 8.00 -2.06
N THR A 260 -7.08 6.97 -1.24
CA THR A 260 -6.11 6.43 -0.28
C THR A 260 -5.47 5.16 -0.81
N GLY A 261 -4.20 4.94 -0.47
CA GLY A 261 -3.45 3.76 -0.86
C GLY A 261 -2.24 3.48 0.04
N GLY A 262 -1.37 2.61 -0.46
CA GLY A 262 -0.28 2.03 0.31
C GLY A 262 -0.74 0.92 1.25
N THR A 263 0.18 0.28 1.95
CA THR A 263 -0.11 -0.87 2.83
C THR A 263 -0.44 -0.46 4.28
N GLY A 264 -0.14 0.77 4.66
CA GLY A 264 -0.29 1.32 6.00
C GLY A 264 -1.68 1.88 6.30
N THR A 265 -1.75 2.65 7.39
CA THR A 265 -2.99 3.24 7.89
C THR A 265 -3.03 4.75 7.67
N ILE A 266 -4.10 5.26 7.10
CA ILE A 266 -4.41 6.69 7.06
C ILE A 266 -5.65 6.90 7.93
N GLN A 267 -5.59 7.85 8.87
CA GLN A 267 -6.72 8.19 9.72
C GLN A 267 -7.15 9.64 9.49
N LEU A 268 -8.45 9.82 9.21
CA LEU A 268 -9.05 11.13 9.02
C LEU A 268 -9.88 11.48 10.25
N ASN A 269 -9.39 12.41 11.05
CA ASN A 269 -10.03 12.85 12.30
C ASN A 269 -10.87 14.13 12.13
N GLY A 270 -10.71 14.83 11.00
CA GLY A 270 -11.47 16.05 10.70
C GLY A 270 -12.92 15.81 10.27
N ALA A 271 -13.75 16.84 10.48
CA ALA A 271 -15.05 16.98 9.81
C ALA A 271 -14.80 17.43 8.36
N ASN A 272 -14.69 16.46 7.45
CA ASN A 272 -14.25 16.72 6.08
C ASN A 272 -15.39 17.22 5.21
N VAL A 273 -15.05 18.15 4.30
CA VAL A 273 -15.98 18.90 3.44
C VAL A 273 -15.59 18.83 1.96
N HIS A 274 -14.66 17.94 1.58
CA HIS A 274 -14.32 17.72 0.17
C HIS A 274 -15.47 17.08 -0.59
N THR A 275 -15.68 17.48 -1.84
CA THR A 275 -16.85 17.07 -2.64
C THR A 275 -16.52 16.11 -3.78
N GLY A 276 -15.23 15.86 -4.07
CA GLY A 276 -14.81 15.04 -5.21
C GLY A 276 -14.97 13.52 -5.02
N GLY A 277 -15.40 13.06 -3.84
CA GLY A 277 -15.47 11.63 -3.51
C GLY A 277 -14.29 11.14 -2.68
N THR A 278 -14.45 9.96 -2.09
CA THR A 278 -13.39 9.23 -1.39
C THR A 278 -13.26 7.83 -1.97
N ALA A 279 -12.06 7.44 -2.42
CA ALA A 279 -11.75 6.10 -2.88
C ALA A 279 -10.66 5.46 -2.02
N VAL A 280 -10.84 4.19 -1.65
CA VAL A 280 -9.87 3.41 -0.87
C VAL A 280 -9.37 2.27 -1.73
N GLN A 281 -8.18 2.45 -2.33
CA GLN A 281 -7.59 1.47 -3.23
C GLN A 281 -6.81 0.39 -2.48
N GLN A 282 -6.05 0.77 -1.45
CA GLN A 282 -5.25 -0.16 -0.64
C GLN A 282 -5.12 0.36 0.79
N GLY A 283 -4.61 -0.48 1.68
CA GLY A 283 -4.33 -0.14 3.07
C GLY A 283 -5.60 0.00 3.89
N THR A 284 -5.50 0.73 5.01
CA THR A 284 -6.65 0.98 5.89
C THR A 284 -6.90 2.48 6.01
N LEU A 285 -8.10 2.92 5.63
CA LEU A 285 -8.65 4.22 5.96
C LEU A 285 -9.46 4.10 7.26
N VAL A 286 -9.01 4.75 8.33
CA VAL A 286 -9.68 4.78 9.64
C VAL A 286 -10.45 6.08 9.79
N LEU A 287 -11.71 5.97 10.23
CA LEU A 287 -12.52 7.14 10.58
C LEU A 287 -12.19 7.60 12.00
N GLY A 288 -11.97 8.90 12.16
CA GLY A 288 -11.91 9.59 13.45
C GLY A 288 -13.06 10.56 13.68
N HIS A 289 -13.98 10.66 12.72
CA HIS A 289 -15.13 11.54 12.77
C HIS A 289 -16.26 10.97 11.89
N ALA A 290 -17.52 11.31 12.20
CA ALA A 290 -18.68 10.86 11.41
C ALA A 290 -18.69 11.43 9.98
N GLN A 291 -18.03 12.58 9.75
CA GLN A 291 -17.85 13.20 8.43
C GLN A 291 -16.44 12.98 7.86
N ALA A 292 -15.69 11.99 8.34
CA ALA A 292 -14.34 11.72 7.85
C ALA A 292 -14.30 11.34 6.35
N LEU A 293 -15.38 10.74 5.81
CA LEU A 293 -15.51 10.40 4.39
C LEU A 293 -16.00 11.58 3.51
N GLY A 294 -16.24 12.75 4.11
CA GLY A 294 -16.86 13.89 3.45
C GLY A 294 -18.34 14.09 3.86
N PRO A 295 -19.04 15.06 3.25
CA PRO A 295 -20.46 15.30 3.46
C PRO A 295 -21.34 14.14 2.96
N ALA A 296 -22.61 14.16 3.36
CA ALA A 296 -23.60 13.13 3.02
C ALA A 296 -23.80 12.93 1.51
N SER A 297 -23.46 13.90 0.66
CA SER A 297 -23.52 13.78 -0.80
C SER A 297 -22.29 13.11 -1.43
N THR A 298 -21.28 12.75 -0.64
CA THR A 298 -19.98 12.28 -1.16
C THR A 298 -20.04 10.80 -1.54
N ALA A 299 -19.67 10.48 -2.78
CA ALA A 299 -19.53 9.10 -3.22
C ALA A 299 -18.28 8.45 -2.62
N VAL A 300 -18.44 7.24 -2.08
CA VAL A 300 -17.36 6.43 -1.52
C VAL A 300 -17.15 5.17 -2.34
N THR A 301 -15.89 4.84 -2.63
CA THR A 301 -15.52 3.63 -3.36
C THR A 301 -14.46 2.83 -2.61
N ALA A 302 -14.69 1.54 -2.35
CA ALA A 302 -13.68 0.64 -1.78
C ALA A 302 -13.24 -0.40 -2.82
N THR A 303 -12.00 -0.31 -3.31
CA THR A 303 -11.46 -1.15 -4.39
C THR A 303 -10.11 -1.73 -3.99
N GLY A 304 -10.09 -2.62 -3.00
CA GLY A 304 -8.88 -3.33 -2.54
C GLY A 304 -8.41 -2.99 -1.14
N GLY A 305 -8.83 -1.86 -0.57
CA GLY A 305 -8.49 -1.46 0.80
C GLY A 305 -9.66 -1.59 1.80
N VAL A 306 -9.35 -1.25 3.05
CA VAL A 306 -10.27 -1.35 4.19
C VAL A 306 -10.74 0.04 4.62
N ILE A 307 -12.05 0.24 4.72
CA ILE A 307 -12.64 1.37 5.45
C ILE A 307 -13.00 0.87 6.85
N ASN A 308 -12.28 1.32 7.87
CA ASN A 308 -12.59 1.04 9.27
C ASN A 308 -13.42 2.19 9.86
N LEU A 309 -14.71 1.92 10.11
CA LEU A 309 -15.65 2.88 10.69
C LEU A 309 -15.29 3.31 12.11
N ASN A 310 -14.52 2.48 12.84
CA ASN A 310 -13.93 2.83 14.13
C ASN A 310 -14.92 3.44 15.15
N GLY A 311 -16.14 2.90 15.20
CA GLY A 311 -17.23 3.36 16.07
C GLY A 311 -17.99 4.58 15.57
N PHE A 312 -17.59 5.19 14.45
CA PHE A 312 -18.28 6.33 13.86
C PHE A 312 -19.38 5.88 12.89
N SER A 313 -20.46 6.66 12.84
CA SER A 313 -21.61 6.40 11.96
C SER A 313 -21.68 7.45 10.83
N PRO A 314 -21.01 7.22 9.69
CA PRO A 314 -21.02 8.16 8.56
C PRO A 314 -22.28 8.04 7.70
N THR A 315 -22.59 9.13 7.01
CA THR A 315 -23.56 9.18 5.91
C THR A 315 -22.83 9.53 4.62
N VAL A 316 -23.08 8.81 3.53
CA VAL A 316 -22.42 8.99 2.23
C VAL A 316 -23.44 8.92 1.09
N GLY A 317 -23.16 9.60 -0.03
CA GLY A 317 -24.13 9.78 -1.12
C GLY A 317 -24.16 8.62 -2.10
N GLY A 318 -23.27 7.65 -1.90
CA GLY A 318 -23.19 6.45 -2.69
C GLY A 318 -22.05 5.58 -2.22
N LEU A 319 -22.24 4.28 -2.30
CA LEU A 319 -21.19 3.32 -1.98
C LEU A 319 -21.00 2.37 -3.16
N ALA A 320 -19.79 2.36 -3.71
CA ALA A 320 -19.35 1.44 -4.74
C ALA A 320 -18.13 0.63 -4.27
N GLY A 321 -17.84 -0.47 -4.95
CA GLY A 321 -16.63 -1.22 -4.68
C GLY A 321 -16.35 -2.31 -5.70
N SER A 322 -15.14 -2.84 -5.65
CA SER A 322 -14.71 -4.03 -6.40
C SER A 322 -14.20 -5.10 -5.43
N LEU A 323 -13.81 -6.26 -5.98
CA LEU A 323 -13.21 -7.33 -5.19
C LEU A 323 -12.04 -6.79 -4.33
N GLY A 324 -12.01 -7.17 -3.06
CA GLY A 324 -10.99 -6.76 -2.09
C GLY A 324 -11.31 -5.51 -1.28
N GLY A 325 -12.31 -4.72 -1.67
CA GLY A 325 -12.84 -3.65 -0.81
C GLY A 325 -13.55 -4.21 0.41
N VAL A 326 -13.21 -3.73 1.61
CA VAL A 326 -13.84 -4.18 2.87
C VAL A 326 -14.26 -2.98 3.71
N ILE A 327 -15.43 -3.07 4.33
CA ILE A 327 -15.85 -2.14 5.38
C ILE A 327 -15.88 -2.91 6.69
N THR A 328 -15.20 -2.40 7.70
CA THR A 328 -15.14 -2.99 9.04
C THR A 328 -15.52 -1.96 10.09
N ASN A 329 -15.89 -2.44 11.27
CA ASN A 329 -15.94 -1.62 12.46
C ASN A 329 -15.05 -2.28 13.51
N ALA A 330 -13.85 -1.73 13.72
CA ALA A 330 -12.92 -2.19 14.75
C ALA A 330 -12.90 -1.26 15.98
N GLY A 331 -13.83 -0.29 16.05
CA GLY A 331 -14.02 0.54 17.25
C GLY A 331 -14.83 -0.17 18.32
N SER A 332 -14.85 0.39 19.53
CA SER A 332 -15.63 -0.15 20.66
C SER A 332 -17.13 0.08 20.52
N GLU A 333 -17.53 1.15 19.81
CA GLU A 333 -18.92 1.54 19.63
C GLU A 333 -19.52 0.89 18.39
N ALA A 334 -20.85 0.70 18.40
CA ALA A 334 -21.58 0.29 17.21
C ALA A 334 -21.57 1.42 16.17
N ALA A 335 -21.28 1.08 14.92
CA ALA A 335 -21.24 2.02 13.80
C ALA A 335 -22.38 1.74 12.81
N THR A 336 -23.01 2.79 12.30
CA THR A 336 -23.99 2.75 11.21
C THR A 336 -23.47 3.50 10.00
N LEU A 337 -23.29 2.82 8.87
CA LEU A 337 -23.05 3.46 7.58
C LEU A 337 -24.40 3.70 6.89
N THR A 338 -24.74 4.98 6.68
CA THR A 338 -25.98 5.37 6.01
C THR A 338 -25.69 5.77 4.56
N LEU A 339 -26.52 5.30 3.63
CA LEU A 339 -26.50 5.76 2.24
C LEU A 339 -27.64 6.76 2.05
N ASP A 340 -27.29 7.99 1.68
CA ASP A 340 -28.23 9.05 1.36
C ASP A 340 -28.49 8.99 -0.16
N ASP A 341 -29.54 8.26 -0.54
CA ASP A 341 -29.98 8.12 -1.94
C ASP A 341 -31.05 9.20 -2.20
N ASP A 342 -30.59 10.43 -2.46
CA ASP A 342 -31.42 11.54 -2.95
C ASP A 342 -31.67 11.45 -4.46
#